data_AF-A0A9P6B067-F1
#
_entry.id   AF-A0A9P6B067-F1
#
_cell.length_a   1.000
_cell.length_b   1.000
_cell.length_c   1.000
_cell.angle_alpha   90.00
_cell.angle_beta   90.00
_cell.angle_gamma   90.00
#
_symmetry.space_group_name_H-M   'P 1'
#
loop_
_entity.id
_entity.type
_entity.pdbx_description
1 polymer ?
#
loop_
_entity_poly.entity_id
_entity_poly.type
_entity_poly.pdbx_seq_one_letter_code
_entity_poly.pdbx_strand_id
1 'polypeptide(L)'
;MDSYNSSPQSKQTLALMRSALSSPYPPVDKASNVQARKPLEFDLNAVENQPPTPDQIRTILSYLNVPVGTLVSSHPSATTSPQPDSPKALYEAALRNPRIFRYPVVCNWESGEAALDVGGVKRMLDKLAKIRDGDVDDEVVQPKGWFF
;
A
#
# COMPACT_ATOMS: atom_id res chain seq x y z
N MET A 1 -23.69 -1.25 10.86
CA MET A 1 -22.36 -0.66 11.18
C MET A 1 -21.63 -0.53 9.87
N ASP A 2 -21.55 0.70 9.33
CA ASP A 2 -20.91 0.93 8.03
C ASP A 2 -19.38 0.89 8.18
N SER A 3 -18.75 -0.16 7.68
CA SER A 3 -17.28 -0.27 7.64
C SER A 3 -16.71 0.87 6.78
N TYR A 4 -15.93 1.77 7.37
CA TYR A 4 -15.24 2.85 6.64
C TYR A 4 -14.12 2.32 5.72
N ASN A 5 -13.78 1.03 5.85
CA ASN A 5 -12.94 0.27 4.92
C ASN A 5 -13.70 -0.21 3.66
N SER A 6 -14.96 0.21 3.48
CA SER A 6 -15.86 -0.19 2.37
C SER A 6 -15.81 0.77 1.18
N SER A 7 -14.80 1.65 1.10
CA SER A 7 -14.63 2.51 -0.07
C SER A 7 -14.48 1.65 -1.35
N PRO A 8 -14.97 2.10 -2.52
CA PRO A 8 -14.79 1.34 -3.76
C PRO A 8 -13.32 1.01 -4.03
N GLN A 9 -12.42 1.95 -3.72
CA GLN A 9 -10.97 1.77 -3.86
C GLN A 9 -10.42 0.70 -2.91
N SER A 10 -10.81 0.69 -1.63
CA SER A 10 -10.39 -0.34 -0.67
C SER A 10 -10.84 -1.74 -1.11
N LYS A 11 -12.09 -1.88 -1.58
CA LYS A 11 -12.61 -3.16 -2.08
C LYS A 11 -11.87 -3.65 -3.32
N GLN A 12 -11.63 -2.77 -4.28
CA GLN A 12 -10.88 -3.09 -5.49
C GLN A 12 -9.44 -3.51 -5.17
N THR A 13 -8.79 -2.79 -4.26
CA THR A 13 -7.41 -3.08 -3.83
C THR A 13 -7.31 -4.44 -3.14
N LEU A 14 -8.22 -4.73 -2.21
CA LEU A 14 -8.27 -6.02 -1.53
C LEU A 14 -8.58 -7.17 -2.49
N ALA A 15 -9.52 -6.97 -3.42
CA ALA A 15 -9.84 -7.96 -4.45
C ALA A 15 -8.64 -8.24 -5.36
N LEU A 16 -7.90 -7.20 -5.75
CA LEU A 16 -6.68 -7.34 -6.54
C LEU A 16 -5.62 -8.16 -5.79
N MET A 17 -5.32 -7.83 -4.53
CA MET A 17 -4.35 -8.59 -3.73
C MET A 17 -4.77 -10.05 -3.54
N ARG A 18 -6.06 -10.31 -3.25
CA ARG A 18 -6.59 -11.68 -3.17
C ARG A 18 -6.47 -12.44 -4.49
N SER A 19 -6.78 -11.79 -5.62
CA SER A 19 -6.64 -12.41 -6.94
C SER A 19 -5.19 -12.75 -7.27
N ALA A 20 -4.23 -11.93 -6.83
CA ALA A 20 -2.81 -12.18 -7.05
C ALA A 20 -2.30 -13.39 -6.25
N LEU A 21 -2.90 -13.71 -5.10
CA LEU A 21 -2.60 -14.91 -4.31
C LEU A 21 -3.24 -16.18 -4.87
N SER A 22 -4.45 -16.07 -5.44
CA SER A 22 -5.21 -17.25 -5.89
C SER A 22 -5.02 -17.60 -7.36
N SER A 23 -4.61 -16.63 -8.18
CA SER A 23 -4.64 -16.72 -9.63
C SER A 23 -3.32 -16.23 -10.25
N PRO A 24 -2.98 -16.67 -11.48
CA PRO A 24 -1.84 -16.17 -12.23
C PRO A 24 -1.76 -14.64 -12.24
N TYR A 25 -0.58 -14.09 -11.89
CA TYR A 25 -0.32 -12.65 -11.97
C TYR A 25 0.90 -12.33 -12.85
N PRO A 26 0.80 -11.33 -13.75
CA PRO A 26 -0.43 -10.60 -14.09
C PRO A 26 -1.46 -11.51 -14.77
N PRO A 27 -2.75 -11.13 -14.78
CA PRO A 27 -3.81 -11.90 -15.45
C PRO A 27 -3.40 -12.23 -16.88
N VAL A 28 -3.59 -13.48 -17.29
CA VAL A 28 -3.18 -13.92 -18.62
C VAL A 28 -4.10 -13.28 -19.66
N ASP A 29 -3.56 -12.37 -20.46
CA ASP A 29 -4.23 -11.90 -21.67
C ASP A 29 -4.20 -12.99 -22.73
N LYS A 30 -5.30 -13.17 -23.45
CA LYS A 30 -5.42 -14.16 -24.55
C LYS A 30 -4.38 -13.99 -25.67
N ALA A 31 -3.67 -12.86 -25.71
CA ALA A 31 -2.69 -12.50 -26.73
C ALA A 31 -1.23 -12.79 -26.33
N SER A 32 -0.95 -13.05 -25.05
CA SER A 32 0.41 -13.25 -24.56
C SER A 32 0.68 -14.74 -24.38
N ASN A 33 1.56 -15.30 -25.22
CA ASN A 33 2.02 -16.70 -25.21
C ASN A 33 2.96 -16.97 -24.02
N VAL A 34 2.56 -16.51 -22.84
CA VAL A 34 3.33 -16.59 -21.61
C VAL A 34 2.85 -17.82 -20.87
N GLN A 35 3.71 -18.83 -20.86
CA GLN A 35 3.70 -19.99 -19.98
C GLN A 35 2.96 -19.67 -18.67
N ALA A 36 1.94 -20.46 -18.32
CA ALA A 36 1.03 -20.22 -17.19
C ALA A 36 1.76 -19.68 -15.95
N ARG A 37 1.69 -18.35 -15.76
CA ARG A 37 2.31 -17.68 -14.61
C ARG A 37 1.68 -18.22 -13.33
N LYS A 38 2.49 -18.53 -12.32
CA LYS A 38 1.96 -18.97 -11.02
C LYS A 38 1.34 -17.78 -10.27
N PRO A 39 0.45 -17.99 -9.29
CA PRO A 39 0.09 -16.93 -8.35
C PRO A 39 1.34 -16.35 -7.65
N LEU A 40 1.22 -15.14 -7.11
CA LEU A 40 2.24 -14.55 -6.25
C LEU A 40 2.13 -15.16 -4.85
N GLU A 41 3.27 -15.26 -4.18
CA GLU A 41 3.35 -15.73 -2.79
C GLU A 41 3.69 -14.54 -1.89
N PHE A 42 2.77 -14.19 -1.00
CA PHE A 42 2.96 -13.20 0.06
C PHE A 42 1.92 -13.42 1.16
N ASP A 43 2.20 -12.94 2.37
CA ASP A 43 1.22 -12.93 3.45
C ASP A 43 0.35 -11.67 3.39
N LEU A 44 -0.96 -11.85 3.20
CA LEU A 44 -1.93 -10.76 3.12
C LEU A 44 -2.65 -10.60 4.46
N ASN A 45 -2.16 -9.67 5.28
CA ASN A 45 -2.84 -9.27 6.50
C ASN A 45 -3.73 -8.03 6.27
N ALA A 46 -5.04 -8.26 6.09
CA ALA A 46 -6.02 -7.20 5.93
C ALA A 46 -6.58 -6.76 7.29
N VAL A 47 -6.13 -5.60 7.79
CA VAL A 47 -6.68 -5.00 9.00
C VAL A 47 -7.89 -4.15 8.63
N GLU A 48 -9.05 -4.51 9.16
CA GLU A 48 -10.28 -3.74 9.02
C GLU A 48 -10.67 -3.08 10.33
N ASN A 49 -11.27 -1.89 10.23
CA ASN A 49 -11.88 -1.19 11.36
C ASN A 49 -10.92 -0.78 12.50
N GLN A 50 -9.62 -0.68 12.21
CA GLN A 50 -8.63 -0.14 13.14
C GLN A 50 -7.61 0.72 12.40
N PRO A 51 -7.35 1.96 12.86
CA PRO A 51 -6.28 2.77 12.27
C PRO A 51 -4.89 2.21 12.65
N PRO A 52 -3.86 2.40 11.82
CA PRO A 52 -2.50 2.00 12.15
C PRO A 52 -1.99 2.72 13.41
N THR A 53 -1.15 2.06 14.20
CA THR A 53 -0.53 2.67 15.40
C THR A 53 0.35 3.86 15.03
N PRO A 54 0.69 4.77 15.96
CA PRO A 54 1.58 5.91 15.67
C PRO A 54 2.91 5.50 15.03
N ASP A 55 3.50 4.39 15.47
CA ASP A 55 4.75 3.86 14.91
C ASP A 55 4.55 3.30 13.50
N GLN A 56 3.44 2.62 13.25
CA GLN A 56 3.07 2.17 11.91
C GLN A 56 2.84 3.37 10.98
N ILE A 57 2.12 4.41 11.42
CA ILE A 57 1.92 5.64 10.65
C ILE A 57 3.27 6.28 10.31
N ARG A 58 4.18 6.39 11.29
CA ARG A 58 5.53 6.93 11.06
C ARG A 58 6.28 6.12 10.00
N THR A 59 6.22 4.80 10.08
CA THR A 59 6.88 3.90 9.13
C THR A 59 6.28 4.04 7.73
N ILE A 60 4.94 4.07 7.62
CA ILE A 60 4.22 4.29 6.36
C ILE A 60 4.63 5.60 5.70
N LEU A 61 4.70 6.69 6.49
CA LEU A 61 5.14 7.99 5.99
C LEU A 61 6.57 7.96 5.48
N SER A 62 7.45 7.18 6.12
CA SER A 62 8.83 6.99 5.66
C SER A 62 8.90 6.22 4.33
N TYR A 63 8.07 5.19 4.15
CA TYR A 63 8.01 4.43 2.89
C TYR A 63 7.45 5.26 1.73
N LEU A 64 6.50 6.14 2.02
CA LEU A 64 5.91 7.05 1.04
C LEU A 64 6.78 8.29 0.78
N ASN A 65 7.64 8.67 1.73
CA ASN A 65 8.35 9.94 1.76
C ASN A 65 7.41 11.16 1.61
N VAL A 66 6.32 11.18 2.39
CA VAL A 66 5.27 12.21 2.35
C VAL A 66 4.97 12.79 3.73
N PRO A 67 4.39 13.99 3.82
CA PRO A 67 3.94 14.55 5.10
C PRO A 67 2.70 13.83 5.66
N VAL A 68 2.47 13.96 6.98
CA VAL A 68 1.34 13.37 7.71
C VAL A 68 -0.02 13.71 7.06
N GLY A 69 -0.16 14.94 6.55
CA GLY A 69 -1.39 15.42 5.90
C GLY A 69 -1.83 14.56 4.70
N THR A 70 -0.91 13.84 4.05
CA THR A 70 -1.23 12.94 2.92
C THR A 70 -2.05 11.72 3.36
N LEU A 71 -1.94 11.31 4.63
CA LEU A 71 -2.74 10.24 5.23
C LEU A 71 -4.06 10.75 5.83
N VAL A 72 -4.35 12.04 5.71
CA VAL A 72 -5.67 12.60 6.05
C VAL A 72 -6.61 12.40 4.86
N SER A 73 -7.79 11.87 5.14
CA SER A 73 -8.85 11.63 4.16
C SER A 73 -9.42 12.96 3.64
N SER A 74 -9.70 13.01 2.34
CA SER A 74 -10.35 14.16 1.70
C SER A 74 -11.88 14.17 1.88
N HIS A 75 -12.45 13.21 2.60
CA HIS A 75 -13.90 13.13 2.79
C HIS A 75 -14.42 14.33 3.62
N PRO A 76 -15.58 14.94 3.31
CA PRO A 76 -16.07 16.10 4.07
C PRO A 76 -16.29 15.80 5.55
N SER A 77 -16.68 14.56 5.90
CA SER A 77 -16.76 14.09 7.30
C SER A 77 -15.40 13.86 7.98
N ALA A 78 -14.28 13.98 7.27
CA ALA A 78 -12.91 13.90 7.81
C ALA A 78 -12.43 15.24 8.37
N THR A 79 -13.20 16.31 8.20
CA THR A 79 -12.81 17.65 8.67
C THR A 79 -12.62 17.64 10.19
N THR A 80 -11.40 17.96 10.63
CA THR A 80 -11.07 18.17 12.04
C THR A 80 -10.26 19.46 12.15
N SER A 81 -10.52 20.21 13.22
CA SER A 81 -9.78 21.41 13.58
C SER A 81 -9.28 21.26 15.02
N PRO A 82 -7.96 21.33 15.28
CA PRO A 82 -6.87 21.48 14.32
C PRO A 82 -6.65 20.22 13.46
N GLN A 83 -6.06 20.38 12.27
CA GLN A 83 -5.67 19.27 11.42
C GLN A 83 -4.48 18.52 12.05
N PRO A 84 -4.45 17.17 12.00
CA PRO A 84 -3.33 16.42 12.53
C PRO A 84 -2.02 16.74 11.81
N ASP A 85 -1.00 17.10 12.58
CA ASP A 85 0.34 17.47 12.11
C ASP A 85 1.42 16.42 12.47
N SER A 86 1.07 15.44 13.30
CA SER A 86 1.97 14.38 13.77
C SER A 86 1.32 13.00 13.67
N PRO A 87 2.11 11.90 13.58
CA PRO A 87 1.57 10.54 13.55
C PRO A 87 0.68 10.22 14.76
N LYS A 88 1.07 10.69 15.94
CA LYS A 88 0.29 10.52 17.17
C LYS A 88 -1.05 11.27 17.11
N ALA A 89 -1.04 12.53 16.68
CA ALA A 89 -2.28 13.31 16.53
C ALA A 89 -3.23 12.67 15.51
N LEU A 90 -2.69 12.14 14.41
CA LEU A 90 -3.49 11.47 13.38
C LEU A 90 -4.11 10.18 13.92
N TYR A 91 -3.35 9.37 14.65
CA TYR A 91 -3.86 8.16 15.30
C TYR A 91 -4.99 8.49 16.29
N GLU A 92 -4.78 9.44 17.19
CA GLU A 92 -5.79 9.83 18.18
C GLU A 92 -7.06 10.40 17.52
N ALA A 93 -6.90 11.16 16.43
CA ALA A 93 -8.03 11.65 15.65
C ALA A 93 -8.77 10.50 14.95
N ALA A 94 -8.06 9.51 14.42
CA ALA A 94 -8.65 8.35 13.75
C ALA A 94 -9.37 7.40 14.71
N LEU A 95 -8.93 7.31 15.97
CA LEU A 95 -9.69 6.59 17.01
C LEU A 95 -11.07 7.20 17.27
N ARG A 96 -11.18 8.54 17.21
CA ARG A 96 -12.45 9.26 17.43
C ARG A 96 -13.32 9.28 16.17
N ASN A 97 -12.70 9.49 15.02
CA ASN A 97 -13.35 9.54 13.72
C ASN A 97 -12.52 8.77 12.70
N PRO A 98 -12.82 7.48 12.48
CA PRO A 98 -12.02 6.67 11.57
C PRO A 98 -12.02 7.18 10.12
N ARG A 99 -13.01 7.99 9.73
CA ARG A 99 -13.06 8.59 8.38
C ARG A 99 -11.99 9.66 8.15
N ILE A 100 -11.28 10.10 9.20
CA ILE A 100 -10.15 11.03 9.06
C ILE A 100 -8.94 10.37 8.43
N PHE A 101 -8.75 9.07 8.63
CA PHE A 101 -7.61 8.37 8.06
C PHE A 101 -7.93 8.00 6.61
N ARG A 102 -6.96 8.21 5.72
CA ARG A 102 -7.06 7.84 4.32
C ARG A 102 -6.98 6.32 4.17
N TYR A 103 -7.96 5.72 3.51
CA TYR A 103 -7.96 4.31 3.14
C TYR A 103 -8.14 4.18 1.61
N PRO A 104 -7.59 3.14 0.97
CA PRO A 104 -6.72 2.11 1.53
C PRO A 104 -5.29 2.61 1.76
N VAL A 105 -4.56 1.94 2.65
CA VAL A 105 -3.10 2.00 2.74
C VAL A 105 -2.59 0.57 2.71
N VAL A 106 -1.75 0.27 1.74
CA VAL A 106 -1.11 -1.04 1.59
C VAL A 106 0.37 -0.88 1.83
N CYS A 107 0.95 -1.76 2.63
CA CYS A 107 2.36 -1.70 3.00
C CYS A 107 2.99 -3.05 2.69
N ASN A 108 4.13 -3.02 2.02
CA ASN A 108 5.07 -4.13 2.00
C ASN A 108 6.16 -3.83 3.04
N TRP A 109 6.03 -4.48 4.20
CA TRP A 109 6.95 -4.29 5.31
C TRP A 109 8.35 -4.85 5.03
N GLU A 110 8.48 -5.78 4.10
CA GLU A 110 9.74 -6.41 3.71
C GLU A 110 10.52 -5.54 2.72
N SER A 111 9.85 -5.01 1.69
CA SER A 111 10.50 -4.14 0.69
C SER A 111 10.62 -2.68 1.09
N GLY A 112 9.97 -2.27 2.19
CA GLY A 112 9.97 -0.88 2.64
C GLY A 112 9.11 0.05 1.78
N GLU A 113 8.02 -0.49 1.20
CA GLU A 113 7.16 0.25 0.27
C GLU A 113 5.73 0.38 0.77
N ALA A 114 5.06 1.44 0.36
CA ALA A 114 3.64 1.63 0.64
C ALA A 114 2.91 2.25 -0.56
N ALA A 115 1.61 1.96 -0.65
CA ALA A 115 0.72 2.45 -1.68
C ALA A 115 -0.59 2.97 -1.08
N LEU A 116 -1.11 4.06 -1.66
CA LEU A 116 -2.35 4.72 -1.25
C LEU A 116 -3.52 4.50 -2.22
N ASP A 117 -3.29 3.77 -3.31
CA ASP A 117 -4.27 3.51 -4.36
C ASP A 117 -4.00 2.18 -5.09
N VAL A 118 -4.96 1.79 -5.92
CA VAL A 118 -4.89 0.56 -6.74
C VAL A 118 -3.68 0.58 -7.68
N GLY A 119 -3.29 1.75 -8.19
CA GLY A 119 -2.18 1.89 -9.13
C GLY A 119 -0.82 1.62 -8.47
N GLY A 120 -0.62 2.12 -7.26
CA GLY A 120 0.56 1.81 -6.44
C GLY A 120 0.63 0.34 -6.09
N VAL A 121 -0.50 -0.28 -5.73
CA VAL A 121 -0.54 -1.72 -5.44
C VAL A 121 -0.21 -2.57 -6.65
N LYS A 122 -0.70 -2.22 -7.85
CA LYS A 122 -0.30 -2.90 -9.09
C LYS A 122 1.22 -2.87 -9.29
N ARG A 123 1.86 -1.71 -9.10
CA ARG A 123 3.33 -1.59 -9.20
C ARG A 123 4.06 -2.47 -8.19
N MET A 124 3.55 -2.57 -6.96
CA MET A 124 4.11 -3.47 -5.95
C MET A 124 3.99 -4.93 -6.37
N LEU A 125 2.82 -5.35 -6.86
CA LEU A 125 2.62 -6.72 -7.36
C LEU A 125 3.46 -7.02 -8.60
N ASP A 126 3.66 -6.04 -9.49
CA ASP A 126 4.53 -6.18 -10.67
C ASP A 126 5.99 -6.39 -10.26
N LYS A 127 6.47 -5.70 -9.21
CA LYS A 127 7.80 -5.95 -8.63
C LYS A 127 7.92 -7.36 -8.06
N LEU A 128 6.91 -7.83 -7.31
CA LEU A 128 6.89 -9.21 -6.82
C LEU A 128 6.88 -10.23 -7.96
N ALA A 129 6.16 -9.96 -9.05
CA ALA A 129 6.14 -10.82 -10.23
C ALA A 129 7.51 -10.88 -10.92
N LYS A 130 8.19 -9.74 -11.04
CA LYS A 130 9.57 -9.68 -11.56
C LYS A 130 10.54 -10.51 -10.70
N ILE A 131 10.45 -10.37 -9.38
CA ILE A 131 11.27 -11.16 -8.44
C ILE A 131 10.99 -12.66 -8.61
N ARG A 132 9.72 -13.07 -8.68
CA ARG A 132 9.31 -14.46 -8.93
C ARG A 132 9.86 -15.00 -10.25
N ASP A 133 9.81 -14.18 -11.30
CA ASP A 133 10.21 -14.55 -12.66
C ASP A 133 11.74 -14.50 -12.86
N GLY A 134 12.51 -14.05 -11.84
CA GLY A 134 13.96 -13.89 -11.90
C GLY A 134 14.42 -12.68 -12.72
N ASP A 135 13.50 -11.75 -13.01
CA ASP A 135 13.73 -10.52 -13.77
C ASP A 135 14.07 -9.36 -12.83
N VAL A 136 15.13 -9.53 -12.04
CA VAL A 136 15.60 -8.50 -11.10
C VAL A 136 16.66 -7.67 -11.81
N ASP A 137 16.30 -6.46 -12.24
CA ASP A 137 17.30 -5.45 -12.57
C ASP A 137 18.07 -5.13 -11.29
N ASP A 138 19.31 -5.63 -11.18
CA ASP A 138 20.31 -5.22 -10.20
C ASP A 138 20.67 -3.74 -10.41
N GLU A 139 19.74 -2.82 -10.16
CA GLU A 139 20.12 -1.46 -9.77
C GLU A 139 20.62 -1.49 -8.32
N VAL A 140 21.72 -2.22 -8.13
CA VAL A 140 22.68 -1.94 -7.08
C VAL A 140 23.02 -0.47 -7.28
N VAL A 141 22.57 0.35 -6.34
CA VAL A 141 23.02 1.71 -6.13
C VAL A 141 24.54 1.65 -6.05
N GLN A 142 25.21 1.84 -7.20
CA GLN A 142 26.64 2.06 -7.21
C GLN A 142 26.87 3.30 -6.34
N PRO A 143 27.66 3.22 -5.25
CA PRO A 143 28.03 4.44 -4.55
C PRO A 143 28.82 5.30 -5.53
N LYS A 144 28.21 6.41 -5.97
CA LYS A 144 28.91 7.48 -6.66
C LYS A 144 29.96 8.04 -5.69
N GLY A 145 31.22 7.71 -5.93
CA GLY A 145 32.34 8.42 -5.33
C GLY A 145 33.40 7.53 -4.72
N TRP A 146 34.26 6.96 -5.56
CA TRP A 146 35.68 6.84 -5.26
C TRP A 146 36.46 6.93 -6.57
N PHE A 147 36.78 8.16 -6.98
CA PHE A 147 37.84 8.40 -7.94
C PHE A 147 39.07 8.88 -7.17
N PHE A 148 40.22 8.38 -7.62
CA PHE A 148 41.58 8.55 -7.11
C PHE A 148 42.02 10.01 -6.97
#